data_AF-A0A842J0V8-F1
#
_entry.id   AF-A0A842J0V8-F1
#
_cell.length_a   1.000
_cell.length_b   1.000
_cell.length_c   1.000
_cell.angle_alpha   90.00
_cell.angle_beta   90.00
_cell.angle_gamma   90.00
#
_symmetry.space_group_name_H-M   'P 1'
#
loop_
_entity.id
_entity.type
_entity.pdbx_description
1 polymer ?
#
loop_
_entity_poly.entity_id
_entity_poly.type
_entity_poly.pdbx_seq_one_letter_code
_entity_poly.pdbx_strand_id
1 'polypeptide(L)'
;MNYKNLENIRENLDNIIHQFNKIDNIKKRCSQWTNPKGCCNGGDYFLCKEEGEDILRYLRSNPDKKTKVGLNIKSNSKCYFYDKQNLECLIKTVRPIICRYVSLRIFQGKDGTYKACSPNKFCNKKDTTILSFDKVNIIDFKNNSFVKCKVEDKDAYFLNFKNFDFLEKYYKEDKIKISEFLKEKEFE
;
A
#
# COMPACT_ATOMS: atom_id res chain seq x y z
N MET A 1 -22.52 -0.90 -9.16
CA MET A 1 -21.51 -1.94 -8.84
C MET A 1 -21.61 -2.30 -7.37
N ASN A 2 -21.67 -3.59 -7.04
CA ASN A 2 -21.79 -4.09 -5.67
C ASN A 2 -20.38 -4.24 -5.08
N TYR A 3 -19.91 -3.23 -4.34
CA TYR A 3 -18.52 -3.13 -3.84
C TYR A 3 -18.29 -3.91 -2.52
N LYS A 4 -19.00 -5.02 -2.31
CA LYS A 4 -18.95 -5.82 -1.07
C LYS A 4 -17.97 -7.02 -1.11
N ASN A 5 -17.11 -7.10 -2.12
CA ASN A 5 -16.18 -8.22 -2.25
C ASN A 5 -14.76 -7.69 -2.45
N LEU A 6 -13.88 -7.97 -1.49
CA LEU A 6 -12.46 -7.64 -1.51
C LEU A 6 -11.75 -8.04 -2.82
N GLU A 7 -12.09 -9.19 -3.40
CA GLU A 7 -11.51 -9.62 -4.69
C GLU A 7 -11.95 -8.70 -5.83
N ASN A 8 -13.24 -8.35 -5.91
CA ASN A 8 -13.72 -7.41 -6.92
C ASN A 8 -13.05 -6.03 -6.75
N ILE A 9 -12.79 -5.58 -5.52
CA ILE A 9 -12.05 -4.34 -5.27
C ILE A 9 -10.60 -4.45 -5.79
N ARG A 10 -9.93 -5.56 -5.50
CA ARG A 10 -8.56 -5.84 -5.98
C ARG A 10 -8.51 -5.87 -7.51
N GLU A 11 -9.45 -6.56 -8.16
CA GLU A 11 -9.58 -6.65 -9.61
C GLU A 11 -9.84 -5.29 -10.27
N ASN A 12 -10.77 -4.49 -9.72
CA ASN A 12 -11.05 -3.16 -10.26
C ASN A 12 -9.80 -2.26 -10.18
N LEU A 13 -9.05 -2.32 -9.08
CA LEU A 13 -7.79 -1.58 -8.95
C LEU A 13 -6.71 -2.11 -9.90
N ASP A 14 -6.57 -3.42 -10.05
CA ASP A 14 -5.65 -4.01 -11.02
C ASP A 14 -5.98 -3.56 -12.45
N ASN A 15 -7.26 -3.48 -12.81
CA ASN A 15 -7.73 -2.98 -14.10
C ASN A 15 -7.41 -1.48 -14.30
N ILE A 16 -7.67 -0.64 -13.30
CA ILE A 16 -7.32 0.79 -13.33
C ILE A 16 -5.80 0.96 -13.49
N ILE A 17 -5.01 0.18 -12.76
CA ILE A 17 -3.54 0.20 -12.86
C ILE A 17 -3.08 -0.30 -14.23
N HIS A 18 -3.73 -1.32 -14.78
CA HIS A 18 -3.43 -1.79 -16.13
C HIS A 18 -3.68 -0.69 -17.16
N GLN A 19 -4.77 0.07 -17.03
CA GLN A 19 -5.02 1.26 -17.87
C GLN A 19 -3.98 2.36 -17.63
N PHE A 20 -3.60 2.61 -16.38
CA PHE A 20 -2.58 3.58 -16.01
C PHE A 20 -1.21 3.26 -16.63
N ASN A 21 -0.85 1.98 -16.70
CA ASN A 21 0.41 1.52 -17.31
C ASN A 21 0.44 1.73 -18.84
N LYS A 22 -0.70 1.99 -19.49
CA LYS A 22 -0.76 2.35 -20.91
C LYS A 22 -0.40 3.82 -21.16
N ILE A 23 -0.23 4.63 -20.11
CA ILE A 23 0.31 5.98 -20.23
C ILE A 23 1.81 5.86 -20.52
N ASP A 24 2.23 6.24 -21.72
CA ASP A 24 3.45 5.86 -22.46
C ASP A 24 4.83 6.09 -21.80
N ASN A 25 4.89 6.50 -20.53
CA ASN A 25 6.15 6.79 -19.83
C ASN A 25 6.26 6.16 -18.43
N ILE A 26 5.34 5.30 -18.05
CA ILE A 26 5.36 4.64 -16.73
C ILE A 26 5.97 3.24 -16.87
N LYS A 27 7.28 3.19 -17.17
CA LYS A 27 7.99 1.92 -17.29
C LYS A 27 8.32 1.34 -15.90
N LYS A 28 7.82 0.11 -15.71
CA LYS A 28 8.16 -0.91 -14.69
C LYS A 28 7.71 -0.62 -13.26
N ARG A 29 6.83 -1.52 -12.82
CA ARG A 29 6.50 -1.88 -11.43
C ARG A 29 7.66 -1.55 -10.48
N CYS A 30 7.39 -0.71 -9.50
CA CYS A 30 8.26 -0.61 -8.34
C CYS A 30 8.52 -2.02 -7.80
N SER A 31 9.79 -2.38 -7.66
CA SER A 31 10.20 -3.65 -7.05
C SER A 31 9.72 -3.77 -5.61
N GLN A 32 9.02 -2.80 -5.01
CA GLN A 32 8.36 -2.93 -3.69
C GLN A 32 7.11 -3.79 -3.68
N TRP A 33 6.61 -4.19 -4.86
CA TRP A 33 5.82 -5.43 -4.93
C TRP A 33 6.62 -6.64 -4.39
N THR A 34 7.94 -6.66 -4.61
CA THR A 34 8.89 -7.67 -4.10
C THR A 34 9.75 -7.20 -2.91
N ASN A 35 9.89 -5.90 -2.68
CA ASN A 35 10.77 -5.28 -1.68
C ASN A 35 9.89 -4.76 -0.54
N PRO A 36 9.83 -5.48 0.58
CA PRO A 36 8.81 -5.26 1.60
C PRO A 36 9.11 -4.02 2.45
N LYS A 37 10.28 -3.39 2.28
CA LYS A 37 10.71 -2.29 3.15
C LYS A 37 9.87 -1.03 3.02
N GLY A 38 9.42 -0.64 1.81
CA GLY A 38 8.75 0.65 1.63
C GLY A 38 7.25 0.66 1.93
N CYS A 39 6.57 -0.49 1.85
CA CYS A 39 5.22 -0.64 2.41
C CYS A 39 5.21 -0.82 3.94
N CYS A 40 6.38 -0.78 4.57
CA CYS A 40 6.59 -1.12 5.98
C CYS A 40 7.12 0.06 6.81
N ASN A 41 7.16 1.26 6.24
CA ASN A 41 7.40 2.48 7.01
C ASN A 41 6.12 2.86 7.77
N GLY A 42 6.02 2.44 9.03
CA GLY A 42 4.90 2.76 9.93
C GLY A 42 3.84 1.67 10.00
N GLY A 43 4.24 0.43 10.26
CA GLY A 43 3.48 -0.82 10.14
C GLY A 43 2.35 -1.06 11.13
N ASP A 44 1.62 0.00 11.47
CA ASP A 44 0.31 -0.09 12.09
C ASP A 44 -0.71 0.63 11.21
N TYR A 45 -1.00 0.01 10.05
CA TYR A 45 -1.95 0.54 9.08
C TYR A 45 -3.39 0.20 9.50
N PHE A 46 -4.33 1.03 9.06
CA PHE A 46 -5.73 0.69 9.11
C PHE A 46 -6.06 -0.33 8.01
N LEU A 47 -6.82 -1.35 8.39
CA LEU A 47 -7.42 -2.33 7.50
C LEU A 47 -8.93 -2.35 7.71
N CYS A 48 -9.67 -2.78 6.70
CA CYS A 48 -11.06 -3.19 6.89
C CYS A 48 -11.11 -4.62 7.41
N LYS A 49 -12.18 -4.96 8.15
CA LYS A 49 -12.37 -6.28 8.75
C LYS A 49 -12.15 -7.44 7.76
N GLU A 50 -12.68 -7.32 6.54
CA GLU A 50 -12.49 -8.34 5.49
C GLU A 50 -11.02 -8.55 5.10
N GLU A 51 -10.22 -7.48 4.98
CA GLU A 51 -8.77 -7.59 4.73
C GLU A 51 -8.08 -8.32 5.88
N GLY A 52 -8.51 -8.04 7.12
CA GLY A 52 -8.00 -8.69 8.32
C GLY A 52 -8.29 -10.20 8.32
N GLU A 53 -9.54 -10.59 8.07
CA GLU A 53 -9.94 -12.00 8.02
C GLU A 53 -9.21 -12.78 6.91
N ASP A 54 -8.97 -12.16 5.74
CA ASP A 54 -8.17 -12.74 4.66
C ASP A 54 -6.72 -12.99 5.10
N ILE A 55 -6.11 -12.01 5.80
CA ILE A 55 -4.77 -12.15 6.38
C ILE A 55 -4.71 -13.28 7.42
N LEU A 56 -5.69 -13.36 8.34
CA LEU A 56 -5.71 -14.43 9.35
C LEU A 56 -5.86 -15.80 8.73
N ARG A 57 -6.78 -15.96 7.77
CA ARG A 57 -6.97 -17.22 7.04
C ARG A 57 -5.68 -17.65 6.35
N TYR A 58 -4.98 -16.70 5.72
CA TYR A 58 -3.70 -16.94 5.10
C TYR A 58 -2.63 -17.37 6.12
N LEU A 59 -2.51 -16.68 7.25
CA LEU A 59 -1.51 -17.00 8.29
C LEU A 59 -1.80 -18.34 8.97
N ARG A 60 -3.07 -18.69 9.23
CA ARG A 60 -3.46 -20.02 9.74
C ARG A 60 -3.07 -21.13 8.76
N SER A 61 -3.16 -20.87 7.47
CA SER A 61 -2.75 -21.82 6.41
C SER A 61 -1.23 -21.82 6.16
N ASN A 62 -0.47 -20.91 6.79
CA ASN A 62 0.97 -20.77 6.65
C ASN A 62 1.66 -20.60 8.02
N PRO A 63 1.77 -21.67 8.84
CA PRO A 63 2.24 -21.58 10.23
C PRO A 63 3.61 -20.91 10.40
N ASP A 64 4.57 -21.18 9.52
CA ASP A 64 5.90 -20.54 9.59
C ASP A 64 5.84 -19.01 9.49
N LYS A 65 4.94 -18.51 8.64
CA LYS A 65 4.70 -17.08 8.46
C LYS A 65 3.97 -16.52 9.67
N LYS A 66 3.00 -17.25 10.24
CA LYS A 66 2.30 -16.88 11.48
C LYS A 66 3.32 -16.70 12.62
N THR A 67 4.20 -17.66 12.83
CA THR A 67 5.25 -17.60 13.87
C THR A 67 6.13 -16.37 13.71
N LYS A 68 6.62 -16.10 12.49
CA LYS A 68 7.43 -14.90 12.22
C LYS A 68 6.67 -13.59 12.47
N VAL A 69 5.39 -13.51 12.08
CA VAL A 69 4.53 -12.35 12.38
C VAL A 69 4.39 -12.16 13.89
N GLY A 70 4.16 -13.23 14.66
CA GLY A 70 4.08 -13.17 16.12
C GLY A 70 5.36 -12.65 16.77
N LEU A 71 6.53 -13.13 16.33
CA LEU A 71 7.83 -12.63 16.79
C LEU A 71 8.04 -11.14 16.45
N ASN A 72 7.61 -10.72 15.25
CA ASN A 72 7.68 -9.33 14.84
C ASN A 72 6.75 -8.43 15.69
N ILE A 73 5.56 -8.91 16.08
CA ILE A 73 4.67 -8.20 17.00
C ILE A 73 5.31 -8.06 18.38
N LYS A 74 5.81 -9.16 18.96
CA LYS A 74 6.45 -9.18 20.29
C LYS A 74 7.68 -8.27 20.36
N SER A 75 8.44 -8.17 19.27
CA SER A 75 9.61 -7.28 19.15
C SER A 75 9.27 -5.83 18.77
N ASN A 76 7.99 -5.48 18.68
CA ASN A 76 7.50 -4.17 18.23
C ASN A 76 8.16 -3.71 16.92
N SER A 77 8.32 -4.65 15.98
CA SER A 77 8.94 -4.37 14.69
C SER A 77 8.12 -3.31 13.94
N LYS A 78 8.82 -2.40 13.24
CA LYS A 78 8.19 -1.35 12.43
C LYS A 78 7.16 -1.88 11.41
N CYS A 79 7.23 -3.16 11.04
CA CYS A 79 6.26 -3.83 10.19
C CYS A 79 6.18 -5.30 10.56
N TYR A 80 5.01 -5.76 11.00
CA TYR A 80 4.84 -7.12 11.49
C TYR A 80 4.99 -8.19 10.40
N PHE A 81 4.78 -7.82 9.14
CA PHE A 81 4.80 -8.76 8.01
C PHE A 81 6.11 -8.77 7.23
N TYR A 82 7.15 -8.05 7.68
CA TYR A 82 8.43 -8.02 6.98
C TYR A 82 9.38 -9.08 7.53
N ASP A 83 9.80 -10.01 6.67
CA ASP A 83 10.93 -10.89 6.94
C ASP A 83 12.23 -10.19 6.51
N LYS A 84 13.00 -9.72 7.50
CA LYS A 84 14.30 -9.06 7.28
C LYS A 84 15.36 -10.02 6.75
N GLN A 85 15.29 -11.31 7.10
CA GLN A 85 16.30 -12.30 6.69
C GLN A 85 16.15 -12.61 5.20
N ASN A 86 14.92 -12.89 4.77
CA ASN A 86 14.62 -13.27 3.37
C ASN A 86 14.28 -12.07 2.47
N LEU A 87 14.21 -10.87 3.05
CA LEU A 87 13.81 -9.64 2.36
C LEU A 87 12.43 -9.78 1.68
N GLU A 88 11.46 -10.43 2.33
CA GLU A 88 10.14 -10.68 1.77
C GLU A 88 8.97 -10.23 2.67
N CYS A 89 7.80 -10.03 2.04
CA CYS A 89 6.57 -9.76 2.77
C CYS A 89 5.86 -11.08 3.02
N LEU A 90 5.67 -11.41 4.30
CA LEU A 90 5.04 -12.66 4.72
C LEU A 90 3.61 -12.79 4.17
N ILE A 91 2.88 -11.70 3.97
CA ILE A 91 1.49 -11.72 3.47
C ILE A 91 1.37 -11.25 2.02
N LYS A 92 2.40 -11.44 1.17
CA LYS A 92 2.48 -10.86 -0.18
C LYS A 92 1.21 -11.03 -1.03
N THR A 93 0.55 -12.17 -0.96
CA THR A 93 -0.63 -12.52 -1.77
C THR A 93 -1.92 -11.89 -1.24
N VAL A 94 -2.01 -11.65 0.07
CA VAL A 94 -3.20 -11.11 0.75
C VAL A 94 -2.93 -9.74 1.36
N ARG A 95 -1.98 -8.97 0.81
CA ARG A 95 -1.65 -7.65 1.32
C ARG A 95 -2.90 -6.75 1.33
N PRO A 96 -3.06 -5.90 2.36
CA PRO A 96 -4.05 -4.84 2.33
C PRO A 96 -3.93 -3.99 1.06
N ILE A 97 -5.05 -3.50 0.54
CA ILE A 97 -5.13 -2.63 -0.64
C ILE A 97 -4.20 -1.43 -0.46
N ILE A 98 -4.19 -0.83 0.74
CA ILE A 98 -3.34 0.32 1.07
C ILE A 98 -1.83 0.02 0.92
N CYS A 99 -1.43 -1.23 1.17
CA CYS A 99 -0.04 -1.70 1.08
C CYS A 99 0.34 -2.15 -0.33
N ARG A 100 -0.63 -2.64 -1.11
CA ARG A 100 -0.41 -3.24 -2.44
C ARG A 100 0.07 -2.24 -3.49
N TYR A 101 -0.26 -0.95 -3.32
CA TYR A 101 -0.06 0.08 -4.36
C TYR A 101 0.61 1.37 -3.86
N VAL A 102 1.42 1.28 -2.80
CA VAL A 102 2.05 2.45 -2.15
C VAL A 102 2.85 3.36 -3.10
N SER A 103 3.51 2.79 -4.11
CA SER A 103 4.34 3.56 -5.07
C SER A 103 3.54 4.36 -6.08
N LEU A 104 2.23 4.14 -6.14
CA LEU A 104 1.35 4.89 -7.01
C LEU A 104 0.55 5.92 -6.23
N ARG A 105 0.80 6.09 -4.92
CA ARG A 105 -0.01 6.92 -4.04
C ARG A 105 0.68 8.24 -3.74
N ILE A 106 -0.15 9.28 -3.75
CA ILE A 106 0.16 10.61 -3.22
C ILE A 106 -0.61 10.80 -1.91
N PHE A 107 0.07 11.27 -0.86
CA PHE A 107 -0.56 11.53 0.43
C PHE A 107 -0.04 12.83 1.02
N GLN A 108 -0.88 13.51 1.79
CA GLN A 108 -0.51 14.74 2.48
C GLN A 108 0.21 14.37 3.79
N GLY A 109 1.41 14.90 3.98
CA GLY A 109 2.21 14.80 5.20
C GLY A 109 1.72 15.75 6.30
N LYS A 110 2.18 15.51 7.53
CA LYS A 110 1.85 16.36 8.71
C LYS A 110 2.42 17.78 8.60
N ASP A 111 3.48 17.92 7.83
CA ASP A 111 4.20 19.15 7.48
C ASP A 111 3.53 19.93 6.33
N GLY A 112 2.33 19.54 5.89
CA GLY A 112 1.59 20.20 4.80
C GLY A 112 2.10 19.88 3.40
N THR A 113 3.32 19.35 3.27
CA THR A 113 3.89 18.83 2.02
C THR A 113 3.16 17.56 1.58
N TYR A 114 3.14 17.30 0.29
CA TYR A 114 2.68 16.02 -0.23
C TYR A 114 3.87 15.10 -0.47
N LYS A 115 3.65 13.83 -0.15
CA LYS A 115 4.65 12.78 -0.22
C LYS A 115 4.15 11.65 -1.10
N ALA A 116 5.06 11.09 -1.87
CA ALA A 116 4.83 9.90 -2.67
C ALA A 116 6.13 9.10 -2.80
N CYS A 117 6.03 7.81 -3.14
CA CYS A 117 7.23 7.07 -3.54
C CYS A 117 7.39 7.18 -5.06
N SER A 118 8.59 7.46 -5.57
CA SER A 118 8.79 7.64 -7.02
C SER A 118 8.31 6.40 -7.83
N PRO A 119 7.45 6.57 -8.85
CA PRO A 119 7.05 5.48 -9.74
C PRO A 119 8.11 5.23 -10.82
N ASN A 120 8.97 6.23 -11.07
CA ASN A 120 9.97 6.25 -12.15
C ASN A 120 11.37 5.85 -11.68
N LYS A 121 11.68 6.01 -10.38
CA LYS A 121 12.92 5.49 -9.79
C LYS A 121 12.62 4.15 -9.12
N PHE A 122 13.33 3.10 -9.54
CA PHE A 122 13.27 1.82 -8.85
C PHE A 122 13.66 2.02 -7.39
N CYS A 123 12.77 1.64 -6.48
CA CYS A 123 13.16 1.48 -5.09
C CYS A 123 14.25 0.40 -5.04
N ASN A 124 15.45 0.78 -4.61
CA ASN A 124 16.54 -0.19 -4.46
C ASN A 124 16.46 -0.80 -3.03
N LYS A 125 17.20 -1.88 -2.75
CA LYS A 125 17.18 -2.55 -1.43
C LYS A 125 17.64 -1.64 -0.27
N LYS A 126 18.25 -0.50 -0.60
CA LYS A 126 18.84 0.46 0.34
C LYS A 126 17.91 1.66 0.59
N ASP A 127 17.12 2.10 -0.40
CA ASP A 127 16.28 3.31 -0.31
C ASP A 127 14.93 3.17 -1.05
N THR A 128 13.88 3.59 -0.34
CA THR A 128 12.63 4.04 -0.98
C THR A 128 12.82 5.54 -1.22
N THR A 129 12.78 5.99 -2.48
CA THR A 129 12.79 7.43 -2.73
C THR A 129 11.43 8.01 -2.37
N ILE A 130 11.32 8.55 -1.16
CA ILE A 130 10.20 9.42 -0.78
C ILE A 130 10.45 10.76 -1.46
N LEU A 131 9.56 11.11 -2.38
CA LEU A 131 9.49 12.43 -2.98
C LEU A 131 8.62 13.29 -2.08
N SER A 132 9.10 14.49 -1.77
CA SER A 132 8.34 15.52 -1.05
C SER A 132 8.17 16.71 -1.99
N PHE A 133 6.95 17.22 -2.09
CA PHE A 133 6.62 18.32 -2.98
C PHE A 133 5.53 19.20 -2.39
N ASP A 134 5.60 20.49 -2.68
CA ASP A 134 4.57 21.45 -2.30
C ASP A 134 3.28 21.24 -3.07
N LYS A 135 2.17 21.69 -2.49
CA LYS A 135 0.83 21.57 -3.11
C LYS A 135 0.77 22.21 -4.51
N VAL A 136 1.53 23.28 -4.74
CA VAL A 136 1.58 23.98 -6.04
C VAL A 136 2.17 23.13 -7.17
N ASN A 137 2.93 22.08 -6.84
CA ASN A 137 3.54 21.18 -7.82
C ASN A 137 2.59 20.06 -8.27
N ILE A 138 1.34 20.03 -7.78
CA ILE A 138 0.35 18.98 -8.01
C ILE A 138 -0.73 19.52 -8.95
N ILE A 139 -1.03 18.76 -10.00
CA ILE A 139 -2.09 19.06 -10.96
C ILE A 139 -3.04 17.85 -11.05
N ASP A 140 -4.33 18.08 -10.84
CA ASP A 140 -5.36 17.04 -10.92
C ASP A 140 -5.89 16.88 -12.36
N PHE A 141 -6.11 15.64 -12.81
CA PHE A 141 -6.51 15.33 -14.18
C PHE A 141 -7.95 14.83 -14.34
N LYS A 142 -8.44 14.86 -15.61
CA LYS A 142 -9.79 14.60 -16.18
C LYS A 142 -10.75 13.61 -15.47
N ASN A 143 -10.28 12.67 -14.65
CA ASN A 143 -11.13 11.71 -13.93
C ASN A 143 -10.98 11.76 -12.40
N ASN A 144 -10.37 12.81 -11.84
CA ASN A 144 -10.03 13.02 -10.43
C ASN A 144 -9.14 11.94 -9.79
N SER A 145 -9.09 10.71 -10.31
CA SER A 145 -8.32 9.59 -9.75
C SER A 145 -6.81 9.68 -10.04
N PHE A 146 -6.38 10.60 -10.89
CA PHE A 146 -4.98 10.74 -11.32
C PHE A 146 -4.44 12.13 -11.00
N VAL A 147 -3.20 12.15 -10.56
CA VAL A 147 -2.47 13.35 -10.18
C VAL A 147 -1.14 13.40 -10.91
N LYS A 148 -0.84 14.55 -11.49
CA LYS A 148 0.47 14.88 -12.06
C LYS A 148 1.29 15.66 -11.07
N CYS A 149 2.59 15.42 -11.02
CA CYS A 149 3.54 16.35 -10.43
C CYS A 149 4.86 16.42 -11.19
N LYS A 150 5.66 17.44 -10.88
CA LYS A 150 7.03 17.58 -11.39
C LYS A 150 8.01 16.94 -10.41
N VAL A 151 8.88 16.06 -10.93
CA VAL A 151 9.94 15.39 -10.18
C VAL A 151 11.23 15.53 -10.98
N GLU A 152 12.21 16.30 -10.47
CA GLU A 152 13.49 16.55 -11.16
C GLU A 152 13.27 16.92 -12.64
N ASP A 153 12.40 17.91 -12.86
CA ASP A 153 11.97 18.46 -14.16
C ASP A 153 11.15 17.52 -15.06
N LYS A 154 10.94 16.27 -14.65
CA LYS A 154 10.11 15.30 -15.38
C LYS A 154 8.68 15.28 -14.86
N ASP A 155 7.75 15.03 -15.76
CA ASP A 155 6.37 14.75 -15.40
C ASP A 155 6.27 13.35 -14.77
N ALA A 156 5.68 13.27 -13.59
CA ALA A 156 5.34 12.04 -12.91
C ALA A 156 3.84 11.97 -12.67
N TYR A 157 3.29 10.77 -12.70
CA TYR A 157 1.86 10.52 -12.57
C TYR A 157 1.62 9.56 -11.41
N PHE A 158 0.56 9.79 -10.65
CA PHE A 158 0.18 9.04 -9.47
C PHE A 158 -1.33 8.79 -9.45
N LEU A 159 -1.73 7.70 -8.79
CA LEU A 159 -3.11 7.43 -8.42
C LEU A 159 -3.43 8.14 -7.09
N ASN A 160 -4.48 8.95 -7.11
CA ASN A 160 -5.07 9.48 -5.88
C ASN A 160 -6.15 8.53 -5.38
N PHE A 161 -5.73 7.62 -4.49
CA PHE A 161 -6.63 6.60 -3.93
C PHE A 161 -7.82 7.19 -3.15
N LYS A 162 -7.73 8.45 -2.71
CA LYS A 162 -8.83 9.14 -2.02
C LYS A 162 -10.01 9.44 -2.95
N ASN A 163 -9.79 9.46 -4.26
CA ASN A 163 -10.80 9.84 -5.24
C ASN A 163 -11.52 8.61 -5.84
N PHE A 164 -11.28 7.41 -5.28
CA PHE A 164 -12.05 6.22 -5.59
C PHE A 164 -13.17 6.05 -4.56
N ASP A 165 -14.40 6.45 -4.93
CA ASP A 165 -15.59 6.37 -4.05
C ASP A 165 -15.79 4.99 -3.43
N PHE A 166 -15.45 3.92 -4.14
CA PHE A 166 -15.58 2.55 -3.62
C PHE A 166 -14.57 2.25 -2.52
N LEU A 167 -13.35 2.81 -2.59
CA LEU A 167 -12.37 2.68 -1.51
C LEU A 167 -12.75 3.56 -0.32
N GLU A 168 -13.28 4.76 -0.57
CA GLU A 168 -13.78 5.60 0.50
C GLU A 168 -14.87 4.86 1.28
N LYS A 169 -15.88 4.32 0.59
CA LYS A 169 -16.94 3.51 1.19
C LYS A 169 -16.40 2.29 1.92
N TYR A 170 -15.48 1.54 1.27
CA TYR A 170 -14.87 0.35 1.85
C TYR A 170 -14.18 0.64 3.19
N TYR A 171 -13.44 1.75 3.27
CA TYR A 171 -12.71 2.13 4.48
C TYR A 171 -13.53 2.97 5.47
N LYS A 172 -14.77 3.37 5.19
CA LYS A 172 -15.50 4.33 6.04
C LYS A 172 -16.00 3.74 7.36
N GLU A 173 -16.36 2.45 7.39
CA GLU A 173 -17.14 1.87 8.49
C GLU A 173 -16.31 0.97 9.43
N ASP A 174 -15.18 0.42 8.97
CA ASP A 174 -14.46 -0.65 9.69
C ASP A 174 -12.93 -0.44 9.78
N LYS A 175 -12.47 0.77 10.12
CA LYS A 175 -11.02 1.02 10.27
C LYS A 175 -10.52 0.44 11.59
N ILE A 176 -9.86 -0.71 11.52
CA ILE A 176 -9.17 -1.31 12.66
C ILE A 176 -7.67 -1.24 12.41
N LYS A 177 -6.89 -0.93 13.43
CA LYS A 177 -5.43 -1.03 13.33
C LYS A 177 -5.03 -2.50 13.20
N ILE A 178 -4.10 -2.77 12.29
CA ILE A 178 -3.63 -4.13 12.05
C ILE A 178 -3.03 -4.78 13.31
N SER A 179 -2.38 -4.00 14.17
CA SER A 179 -1.87 -4.51 15.45
C SER A 179 -2.98 -4.95 16.41
N GLU A 180 -4.04 -4.16 16.54
CA GLU A 180 -5.21 -4.44 17.38
C GLU A 180 -5.92 -5.69 16.87
N PHE A 181 -6.17 -5.74 15.57
CA PHE A 181 -6.84 -6.87 14.92
C PHE A 181 -6.08 -8.19 15.10
N LEU A 182 -4.74 -8.18 14.98
CA LEU A 182 -3.94 -9.41 15.17
C LEU A 182 -3.89 -9.83 16.64
N LYS A 183 -3.79 -8.89 17.59
CA LYS A 183 -3.73 -9.22 19.03
C LYS A 183 -5.00 -9.90 19.51
N GLU A 184 -6.17 -9.46 19.05
CA GLU A 184 -7.46 -10.06 19.42
C GLU A 184 -7.67 -11.49 18.90
N LYS A 185 -6.85 -11.95 17.93
CA LYS A 185 -7.17 -13.11 17.07
C LYS A 185 -6.03 -14.11 16.90
N GLU A 186 -5.32 -14.48 17.97
CA GLU A 186 -4.36 -15.64 18.04
C GLU A 186 -2.86 -15.35 17.87
N PHE A 187 -2.29 -14.30 18.49
CA PHE A 187 -0.83 -14.11 18.54
C PHE A 187 -0.25 -13.94 19.97
N GLU A 188 -1.00 -14.36 20.99
CA GLU A 188 -0.52 -14.45 22.38
C GLU A 188 0.48 -15.61 22.57
#